data_AF-A0A959PC21-F1
#
_entry.id   AF-A0A959PC21-F1
#
_cell.length_a   1.000
_cell.length_b   1.000
_cell.length_c   1.000
_cell.angle_alpha   90.00
_cell.angle_beta   90.00
_cell.angle_gamma   90.00
#
_symmetry.space_group_name_H-M   'P 1'
#
loop_
_entity.id
_entity.type
_entity.pdbx_description
1 polymer ?
#
loop_
_entity_poly.entity_id
_entity_poly.type
_entity_poly.pdbx_seq_one_letter_code
_entity_poly.pdbx_strand_id
1 'polypeptide(L)'
;MKLQSLVCFLLLAAVVSSVQAQDKLLLNNGKIRTLKGKVVYIDYADVLYQNPLQKEKMEAKLEKLRLKEEAKRNTDAWKAKKEAEIAKAERKKAEQLQYLADRRAQYEKELEERSKSELGPDFEKWKSREEAELKALEQETVLDSTVQAQLVDAAYERKQGQIRNRFTKRVARQLVFSVMRTDGTEEVIYSADTLGFLMDGTTEVEYGVAEMRLYIKGRQDGRKHSFHDVYIGAATGLASGLIFTYTLDMFYAPIPPAICIAVIAGLNNFKPNPKLELTKNLLESDPYMDGYIRSAKGRKIFAFTMGAIGGLGVGIGAAVATSPLLR
;
A
#
# COMPACT_ATOMS: atom_id res chain seq x y z
N MET A 1 20.01 10.42 50.56
CA MET A 1 19.95 9.54 49.36
C MET A 1 21.30 9.55 48.68
N LYS A 2 21.91 8.38 48.45
CA LYS A 2 23.26 8.25 47.92
C LYS A 2 23.27 8.57 46.41
N LEU A 3 24.28 9.30 45.95
CA LEU A 3 24.50 9.70 44.54
C LEU A 3 24.40 8.51 43.56
N GLN A 4 24.81 7.31 43.99
CA GLN A 4 24.67 6.06 43.22
C GLN A 4 23.22 5.69 42.88
N SER A 5 22.26 5.90 43.79
CA SER A 5 20.84 5.62 43.54
C SER A 5 20.24 6.58 42.51
N LEU A 6 20.70 7.84 42.49
CA LEU A 6 20.26 8.84 41.50
C LEU A 6 20.81 8.53 40.09
N VAL A 7 22.07 8.09 40.00
CA VAL A 7 22.71 7.73 38.71
C VAL A 7 22.10 6.46 38.12
N CYS A 8 21.79 5.45 38.93
CA CYS A 8 21.07 4.26 38.46
C CYS A 8 19.64 4.60 38.01
N PHE A 9 18.95 5.52 38.67
CA PHE A 9 17.62 5.95 38.27
C PHE A 9 17.63 6.77 36.98
N LEU A 10 18.62 7.64 36.77
CA LEU A 10 18.81 8.39 35.52
C LEU A 10 19.22 7.49 34.34
N LEU A 11 20.05 6.46 34.58
CA LEU A 11 20.40 5.46 33.57
C LEU A 11 19.19 4.58 33.20
N LEU A 12 18.37 4.18 34.18
CA LEU A 12 17.11 3.47 33.88
C LEU A 12 16.14 4.38 33.09
N ALA A 13 16.00 5.65 33.47
CA ALA A 13 15.15 6.60 32.77
C ALA A 13 15.62 6.86 31.32
N ALA A 14 16.94 6.90 31.07
CA ALA A 14 17.53 7.04 29.74
C ALA A 14 17.35 5.80 28.85
N VAL A 15 17.35 4.60 29.45
CA VAL A 15 17.09 3.34 28.71
C VAL A 15 15.60 3.17 28.39
N VAL A 16 14.70 3.61 29.28
CA VAL A 16 13.24 3.55 29.04
C VAL A 16 12.77 4.59 28.01
N SER A 17 13.45 5.73 27.89
CA SER A 17 13.05 6.83 26.99
C SER A 17 13.48 6.67 25.53
N SER A 18 14.26 5.63 25.19
CA SER A 18 14.69 5.36 23.81
C SER A 18 14.00 4.18 23.13
N VAL A 19 12.99 3.57 23.77
CA VAL A 19 12.01 2.74 23.07
C VAL A 19 11.13 3.69 22.26
N GLN A 20 11.68 4.18 21.14
CA GLN A 20 10.90 4.88 20.13
C GLN A 20 9.76 3.94 19.76
N ALA A 21 8.57 4.23 20.27
CA ALA A 21 7.40 3.47 19.97
C ALA A 21 7.25 3.47 18.44
N GLN A 22 7.32 2.28 17.86
CA GLN A 22 7.25 2.04 16.43
C GLN A 22 5.89 1.45 16.13
N ASP A 23 5.19 1.99 15.13
CA ASP A 23 3.96 1.38 14.65
C ASP A 23 4.28 -0.02 14.11
N LYS A 24 3.34 -0.95 14.24
CA LYS A 24 3.48 -2.30 13.71
C LYS A 24 2.34 -2.56 12.73
N LEU A 25 2.65 -3.19 11.61
CA LEU A 25 1.64 -3.67 10.68
C LEU A 25 1.35 -5.13 10.99
N LEU A 26 0.08 -5.45 11.26
CA LEU A 26 -0.40 -6.82 11.20
C LEU A 26 -0.75 -7.12 9.74
N LEU A 27 -0.03 -8.06 9.12
CA LEU A 27 -0.25 -8.43 7.73
C LEU A 27 -1.30 -9.53 7.62
N ASN A 28 -2.01 -9.57 6.47
CA ASN A 28 -3.02 -10.58 6.15
C ASN A 28 -2.48 -12.03 6.22
N ASN A 29 -1.16 -12.20 6.10
CA ASN A 29 -0.51 -13.51 6.19
C ASN A 29 -0.11 -13.91 7.63
N GLY A 30 -0.52 -13.16 8.66
CA GLY A 30 -0.17 -13.41 10.05
C GLY A 30 1.13 -12.77 10.52
N LYS A 31 2.00 -12.27 9.63
CA LYS A 31 3.26 -11.64 10.06
C LYS A 31 2.98 -10.29 10.69
N ILE A 32 3.63 -10.03 11.83
CA ILE A 32 3.73 -8.70 12.40
C ILE A 32 5.02 -8.07 11.86
N ARG A 33 4.89 -6.95 11.16
CA ARG A 33 6.01 -6.18 10.62
C ARG A 33 6.17 -4.90 11.44
N THR A 34 7.23 -4.84 12.25
CA THR A 34 7.61 -3.60 12.92
C THR A 34 8.06 -2.56 11.90
N LEU A 35 7.43 -1.39 11.90
CA LEU A 35 7.82 -0.30 11.02
C LEU A 35 8.98 0.45 11.64
N LYS A 36 9.99 0.76 10.84
CA LYS A 36 11.00 1.75 11.21
C LYS A 36 10.40 3.15 11.08
N GLY A 37 9.33 3.49 11.80
CA GLY A 37 8.63 4.77 11.64
C GLY A 37 7.18 4.76 12.09
N LYS A 38 6.48 5.87 11.82
CA LYS A 38 5.04 6.04 12.08
C LYS A 38 4.25 6.04 10.77
N VAL A 39 3.04 5.51 10.78
CA VAL A 39 2.09 5.58 9.65
C VAL A 39 1.59 7.01 9.55
N VAL A 40 1.86 7.64 8.39
CA VAL A 40 1.54 9.05 8.14
C VAL A 40 0.21 9.19 7.42
N TYR A 41 -0.04 8.32 6.44
CA TYR A 41 -1.22 8.40 5.58
C TYR A 41 -1.60 7.00 5.08
N ILE A 42 -2.90 6.73 5.02
CA ILE A 42 -3.45 5.50 4.46
C ILE A 42 -4.17 5.91 3.17
N ASP A 43 -3.60 5.53 2.04
CA ASP A 43 -4.18 5.73 0.72
C ASP A 43 -5.08 4.54 0.35
N TYR A 44 -5.85 4.66 -0.73
CA TYR A 44 -6.70 3.58 -1.23
C TYR A 44 -5.90 2.30 -1.48
N ALA A 45 -4.70 2.41 -2.06
CA ALA A 45 -3.87 1.27 -2.46
C ALA A 45 -2.68 0.99 -1.53
N ASP A 46 -2.21 1.98 -0.75
CA ASP A 46 -0.94 1.92 -0.04
C ASP A 46 -1.06 2.46 1.40
N VAL A 47 -0.36 1.82 2.34
CA VAL A 47 -0.08 2.35 3.68
C VAL A 47 1.29 3.05 3.64
N LEU A 48 1.30 4.36 3.85
CA LEU A 48 2.49 5.20 3.82
C LEU A 48 3.02 5.43 5.24
N TYR A 49 4.31 5.14 5.45
CA TYR A 49 4.97 5.35 6.74
C TYR A 49 6.30 6.07 6.58
N GLN A 50 6.70 6.80 7.62
CA GLN A 50 7.90 7.64 7.61
C GLN A 50 8.70 7.46 8.90
N ASN A 51 10.01 7.31 8.77
CA ASN A 51 10.92 7.31 9.91
C ASN A 51 11.26 8.74 10.37
N PRO A 52 11.68 8.97 11.62
CA PRO A 52 12.01 10.32 12.11
C PRO A 52 13.05 11.04 11.24
N LEU A 53 14.09 10.34 10.80
CA LEU A 53 15.14 10.89 9.93
C LEU A 53 14.61 11.33 8.55
N GLN A 54 13.65 10.60 7.98
CA GLN A 54 12.98 10.92 6.71
C GLN A 54 12.07 12.13 6.89
N LYS A 55 11.41 12.25 8.04
CA LYS A 55 10.60 13.43 8.39
C LYS A 55 11.47 14.67 8.47
N GLU A 56 12.58 14.60 9.20
CA GLU A 56 13.54 15.72 9.30
C GLU A 56 14.12 16.09 7.92
N LYS A 57 14.54 15.10 7.12
CA LYS A 57 15.02 15.35 5.75
C LYS A 57 13.95 15.95 4.84
N MET A 58 12.69 15.58 5.03
CA MET A 58 11.56 16.15 4.30
C MET A 58 11.34 17.61 4.69
N GLU A 59 11.31 17.90 5.99
CA GLU A 59 11.16 19.25 6.55
C GLU A 59 12.30 20.17 6.10
N ALA A 60 13.55 19.73 6.23
CA ALA A 60 14.72 20.48 5.75
C ALA A 60 14.66 20.74 4.23
N LYS A 61 14.15 19.79 3.44
CA LYS A 61 13.96 19.99 1.99
C LYS A 61 12.84 20.98 1.70
N LEU A 62 11.72 20.91 2.43
CA LEU A 62 10.61 21.84 2.29
C LEU A 62 11.05 23.26 2.65
N GLU A 63 11.81 23.42 3.74
CA GLU A 63 12.39 24.70 4.14
C GLU A 63 13.36 25.24 3.08
N LYS A 64 14.26 24.40 2.57
CA LYS A 64 15.16 24.79 1.47
C LYS A 64 14.42 25.20 0.21
N LEU A 65 13.30 24.54 -0.12
CA LEU A 65 12.45 24.93 -1.24
C LEU A 65 11.75 26.25 -0.98
N ARG A 66 11.23 26.46 0.23
CA ARG A 66 10.61 27.71 0.66
C ARG A 66 11.59 28.88 0.55
N LEU A 67 12.80 28.75 1.11
CA LEU A 67 13.84 29.78 1.03
C LEU A 67 14.26 30.07 -0.42
N LYS A 68 14.34 29.03 -1.27
CA LYS A 68 14.60 29.23 -2.71
C LYS A 68 13.45 29.95 -3.42
N GLU A 69 12.21 29.65 -3.07
CA GLU A 69 11.04 30.35 -3.61
C GLU A 69 10.98 31.80 -3.14
N GLU A 70 11.25 32.08 -1.85
CA GLU A 70 11.37 33.43 -1.30
C GLU A 70 12.51 34.22 -1.96
N ALA A 71 13.69 33.62 -2.11
CA ALA A 71 14.81 34.25 -2.81
C ALA A 71 14.46 34.58 -4.27
N LYS A 72 13.77 33.67 -4.97
CA LYS A 72 13.26 33.94 -6.33
C LYS A 72 12.23 35.05 -6.33
N ARG A 73 11.28 35.03 -5.40
CA ARG A 73 10.24 36.06 -5.24
C ARG A 73 10.82 37.46 -5.02
N ASN A 74 11.97 37.53 -4.36
CA ASN A 74 12.63 38.79 -4.09
C ASN A 74 13.40 39.35 -5.30
N THR A 75 13.63 38.57 -6.35
CA THR A 75 14.31 39.07 -7.57
C THR A 75 13.38 39.93 -8.42
N ASP A 76 13.88 41.07 -8.91
CA ASP A 76 13.10 42.00 -9.75
C ASP A 76 12.60 41.35 -11.04
N ALA A 77 13.41 40.48 -11.64
CA ALA A 77 13.02 39.72 -12.83
C ALA A 77 11.81 38.81 -12.57
N TRP A 78 11.72 38.20 -11.39
CA TRP A 78 10.56 37.38 -11.03
C TRP A 78 9.33 38.23 -10.75
N LYS A 79 9.48 39.35 -10.05
CA LYS A 79 8.38 40.29 -9.78
C LYS A 79 7.82 40.85 -11.08
N ALA A 80 8.67 41.37 -11.97
CA ALA A 80 8.28 41.87 -13.28
C ALA A 80 7.58 40.80 -14.13
N LYS A 81 8.07 39.56 -14.11
CA LYS A 81 7.41 38.44 -14.79
C LYS A 81 6.03 38.14 -14.20
N LYS A 82 5.88 38.17 -12.87
CA LYS A 82 4.59 37.91 -12.21
C LYS A 82 3.59 39.03 -12.40
N GLU A 83 4.03 40.28 -12.35
CA GLU A 83 3.22 41.44 -12.70
C GLU A 83 2.76 41.36 -14.15
N ALA A 84 3.63 40.97 -15.09
CA ALA A 84 3.24 40.75 -16.49
C ALA A 84 2.23 39.59 -16.65
N GLU A 85 2.37 38.49 -15.91
CA GLU A 85 1.41 37.38 -15.90
C GLU A 85 0.04 37.82 -15.34
N ILE A 86 0.03 38.58 -14.24
CA ILE A 86 -1.19 39.13 -13.63
C ILE A 86 -1.86 40.12 -14.57
N ALA A 87 -1.11 41.08 -15.12
CA ALA A 87 -1.63 42.06 -16.07
C ALA A 87 -2.21 41.39 -17.33
N LYS A 88 -1.59 40.32 -17.82
CA LYS A 88 -2.12 39.53 -18.95
C LYS A 88 -3.43 38.83 -18.57
N ALA A 89 -3.52 38.25 -17.37
CA ALA A 89 -4.73 37.60 -16.89
C ALA A 89 -5.87 38.61 -16.67
N GLU A 90 -5.57 39.76 -16.07
CA GLU A 90 -6.53 40.86 -15.89
C GLU A 90 -7.01 41.43 -17.22
N ARG A 91 -6.11 41.61 -18.20
CA ARG A 91 -6.48 42.02 -19.55
C ARG A 91 -7.42 41.02 -20.20
N LYS A 92 -7.10 39.72 -20.15
CA LYS A 92 -7.98 38.67 -20.72
C LYS A 92 -9.35 38.66 -20.05
N LYS A 93 -9.39 38.83 -18.72
CA LYS A 93 -10.64 38.92 -17.95
C LYS A 93 -11.44 40.17 -18.32
N ALA A 94 -10.78 41.31 -18.49
CA ALA A 94 -11.41 42.55 -18.92
C ALA A 94 -11.98 42.43 -20.34
N GLU A 95 -11.24 41.81 -21.26
CA GLU A 95 -11.71 41.52 -22.63
C GLU A 95 -12.96 40.61 -22.61
N GLN A 96 -12.99 39.58 -21.76
CA GLN A 96 -14.17 38.70 -21.58
C GLN A 96 -15.37 39.46 -21.00
N LEU A 97 -15.16 40.31 -20.00
CA LEU A 97 -16.22 41.11 -19.39
C LEU A 97 -16.75 42.17 -20.34
N GLN A 98 -15.88 42.80 -21.12
CA GLN A 98 -16.27 43.75 -22.16
C GLN A 98 -17.09 43.05 -23.25
N TYR A 99 -16.64 41.88 -23.71
CA TYR A 99 -17.40 41.08 -24.68
C TYR A 99 -18.80 40.73 -24.17
N LEU A 100 -18.93 40.32 -22.90
CA LEU A 100 -20.22 40.07 -22.26
C LEU A 100 -21.09 41.33 -22.20
N ALA A 101 -20.50 42.47 -21.84
CA ALA A 101 -21.21 43.74 -21.77
C ALA A 101 -21.71 44.20 -23.15
N ASP A 102 -20.85 44.11 -24.17
CA ASP A 102 -21.19 44.45 -25.56
C ASP A 102 -22.29 43.53 -26.10
N ARG A 103 -22.23 42.22 -25.79
CA ARG A 103 -23.27 41.26 -26.18
C ARG A 103 -24.61 41.53 -25.50
N ARG A 104 -24.60 41.89 -24.21
CA ARG A 104 -25.82 42.30 -23.48
C ARG A 104 -26.43 43.57 -24.07
N ALA A 105 -25.61 44.59 -24.35
CA ALA A 105 -26.09 45.84 -24.95
C ALA A 105 -26.64 45.64 -26.37
N GLN A 106 -26.04 44.74 -27.16
CA GLN A 106 -26.57 44.34 -28.46
C GLN A 106 -27.93 43.65 -28.31
N TYR A 107 -28.04 42.69 -27.39
CA TYR A 107 -29.29 41.99 -27.10
C TYR A 107 -30.41 42.97 -26.69
N GLU A 108 -30.13 43.94 -25.81
CA GLU A 108 -31.10 44.95 -25.39
C GLU A 108 -31.61 45.81 -26.56
N LYS A 109 -30.72 46.23 -27.46
CA LYS A 109 -31.12 46.96 -28.68
C LYS A 109 -31.99 46.11 -29.61
N GLU A 110 -31.58 44.87 -29.87
CA GLU A 110 -32.35 43.95 -30.70
C GLU A 110 -33.72 43.64 -30.09
N LEU A 111 -33.81 43.55 -28.76
CA LEU A 111 -35.06 43.36 -28.02
C LEU A 111 -36.00 44.57 -28.19
N GLU A 112 -35.48 45.80 -28.09
CA GLU A 112 -36.25 47.03 -28.32
C GLU A 112 -36.73 47.19 -29.77
N GLU A 113 -35.92 46.78 -30.75
CA GLU A 113 -36.29 46.84 -32.17
C GLU A 113 -37.33 45.78 -32.51
N ARG A 114 -37.10 44.52 -32.13
CA ARG A 114 -38.00 43.40 -32.45
C ARG A 114 -39.32 43.49 -31.71
N SER A 115 -39.34 43.97 -30.47
CA SER A 115 -40.60 44.15 -29.73
C SER A 115 -41.57 45.14 -30.41
N LYS A 116 -41.07 46.02 -31.30
CA LYS A 116 -41.91 46.91 -32.11
C LYS A 116 -42.48 46.24 -33.36
N SER A 117 -41.80 45.24 -33.93
CA SER A 117 -42.15 44.64 -35.23
C SER A 117 -42.70 43.22 -35.14
N GLU A 118 -42.28 42.44 -34.15
CA GLU A 118 -42.58 41.01 -33.99
C GLU A 118 -43.25 40.79 -32.62
N LEU A 119 -44.56 40.54 -32.62
CA LEU A 119 -45.31 40.14 -31.43
C LEU A 119 -45.87 38.73 -31.67
N GLY A 120 -45.45 37.75 -30.86
CA GLY A 120 -45.94 36.37 -30.97
C GLY A 120 -45.02 35.30 -30.36
N PRO A 121 -45.37 34.01 -30.50
CA PRO A 121 -44.61 32.89 -29.93
C PRO A 121 -43.16 32.79 -30.40
N ASP A 122 -42.89 33.18 -31.65
CA ASP A 122 -41.54 33.13 -32.22
C ASP A 122 -40.59 34.16 -31.57
N PHE A 123 -41.11 35.33 -31.19
CA PHE A 123 -40.35 36.36 -30.46
C PHE A 123 -39.94 35.86 -29.07
N GLU A 124 -40.87 35.26 -28.32
CA GLU A 124 -40.58 34.68 -27.00
C GLU A 124 -39.55 33.54 -27.09
N LYS A 125 -39.64 32.72 -28.14
CA LYS A 125 -38.66 31.66 -28.40
C LYS A 125 -37.26 32.23 -28.66
N TRP A 126 -37.15 33.25 -29.50
CA TRP A 126 -35.87 33.94 -29.75
C TRP A 126 -35.32 34.58 -28.47
N LYS A 127 -36.15 35.33 -27.74
CA LYS A 127 -35.79 35.98 -26.48
C LYS A 127 -35.23 35.00 -25.45
N SER A 128 -35.96 33.91 -25.20
CA SER A 128 -35.54 32.87 -24.26
C SER A 128 -34.22 32.22 -24.65
N ARG A 129 -33.95 32.09 -25.96
CA ARG A 129 -32.69 31.56 -26.48
C ARG A 129 -31.54 32.52 -26.22
N GLU A 130 -31.67 33.80 -26.55
CA GLU A 130 -30.63 34.81 -26.31
C GLU A 130 -30.32 35.00 -24.82
N GLU A 131 -31.36 35.00 -23.96
CA GLU A 131 -31.18 35.04 -22.51
C GLU A 131 -30.42 33.80 -21.99
N ALA A 132 -30.74 32.63 -22.54
CA ALA A 132 -30.03 31.40 -22.21
C ALA A 132 -28.56 31.44 -22.67
N GLU A 133 -28.30 31.98 -23.87
CA GLU A 133 -26.94 32.15 -24.40
C GLU A 133 -26.11 33.13 -23.54
N LEU A 134 -26.67 34.29 -23.16
CA LEU A 134 -26.02 35.24 -22.26
C LEU A 134 -25.70 34.62 -20.89
N LYS A 135 -26.68 33.93 -20.30
CA LYS A 135 -26.50 33.24 -19.02
C LYS A 135 -25.44 32.15 -19.10
N ALA A 136 -25.35 31.43 -20.22
CA ALA A 136 -24.32 30.43 -20.44
C ALA A 136 -22.91 31.05 -20.47
N LEU A 137 -22.73 32.18 -21.18
CA LEU A 137 -21.44 32.89 -21.23
C LEU A 137 -21.02 33.42 -19.85
N GLU A 138 -21.97 33.90 -19.03
CA GLU A 138 -21.71 34.32 -17.65
C GLU A 138 -21.26 33.14 -16.78
N GLN A 139 -21.95 32.02 -16.87
CA GLN A 139 -21.59 30.80 -16.16
C GLN A 139 -20.21 30.28 -16.58
N GLU A 140 -19.89 30.33 -17.87
CA GLU A 140 -18.57 29.95 -18.38
C GLU A 140 -17.46 30.83 -17.77
N THR A 141 -17.68 32.14 -17.68
CA THR A 141 -16.70 33.07 -17.08
C THR A 141 -16.46 32.76 -15.60
N VAL A 142 -17.53 32.49 -14.85
CA VAL A 142 -17.44 32.09 -13.43
C VAL A 142 -16.72 30.74 -13.30
N LEU A 143 -17.05 29.78 -14.16
CA LEU A 143 -16.45 28.45 -14.16
C LEU A 143 -14.95 28.50 -14.48
N ASP A 144 -14.53 29.25 -15.51
CA ASP A 144 -13.11 29.39 -15.87
C ASP A 144 -12.31 29.95 -14.68
N SER A 145 -12.82 31.00 -14.02
CA SER A 145 -12.14 31.56 -12.85
C SER A 145 -12.01 30.56 -11.68
N THR A 146 -13.04 29.73 -11.47
CA THR A 146 -13.05 28.70 -10.42
C THR A 146 -12.08 27.56 -10.76
N VAL A 147 -12.08 27.11 -12.01
CA VAL A 147 -11.18 26.06 -12.51
C VAL A 147 -9.73 26.51 -12.42
N GLN A 148 -9.41 27.75 -12.80
CA GLN A 148 -8.05 28.29 -12.66
C GLN A 148 -7.58 28.29 -11.20
N ALA A 149 -8.43 28.68 -10.25
CA ALA A 149 -8.09 28.63 -8.83
C ALA A 149 -7.81 27.18 -8.37
N GLN A 150 -8.69 26.25 -8.72
CA GLN A 150 -8.52 24.82 -8.40
C GLN A 150 -7.25 24.23 -9.03
N LEU A 151 -6.87 24.64 -10.24
CA LEU A 151 -5.64 24.18 -10.90
C LEU A 151 -4.38 24.64 -10.16
N VAL A 152 -4.38 25.86 -9.60
CA VAL A 152 -3.25 26.37 -8.78
C VAL A 152 -3.12 25.55 -7.50
N ASP A 153 -4.22 25.30 -6.80
CA ASP A 153 -4.25 24.50 -5.58
C ASP A 153 -3.81 23.06 -5.86
N ALA A 154 -4.36 22.43 -6.90
CA ALA A 154 -3.98 21.10 -7.33
C ALA A 154 -2.49 21.00 -7.72
N ALA A 155 -1.92 22.04 -8.36
CA ALA A 155 -0.50 22.08 -8.69
C ALA A 155 0.37 22.17 -7.43
N TYR A 156 -0.06 22.92 -6.41
CA TYR A 156 0.61 22.99 -5.12
C TYR A 156 0.55 21.64 -4.39
N GLU A 157 -0.63 21.03 -4.30
CA GLU A 157 -0.82 19.72 -3.68
C GLU A 157 -0.02 18.62 -4.38
N ARG A 158 0.03 18.61 -5.72
CA ARG A 158 0.86 17.67 -6.49
C ARG A 158 2.33 17.81 -6.14
N LYS A 159 2.85 19.04 -6.01
CA LYS A 159 4.25 19.27 -5.60
C LYS A 159 4.50 18.77 -4.18
N GLN A 160 3.61 19.07 -3.24
CA GLN A 160 3.70 18.59 -1.87
C GLN A 160 3.64 17.05 -1.81
N GLY A 161 2.71 16.44 -2.55
CA GLY A 161 2.57 15.00 -2.68
C GLY A 161 3.81 14.34 -3.26
N GLN A 162 4.43 14.90 -4.30
CA GLN A 162 5.71 14.41 -4.83
C GLN A 162 6.84 14.46 -3.80
N ILE A 163 6.90 15.52 -2.99
CA ILE A 163 7.89 15.64 -1.92
C ILE A 163 7.64 14.59 -0.85
N ARG A 164 6.40 14.47 -0.35
CA ARG A 164 6.01 13.44 0.65
C ARG A 164 6.35 12.04 0.14
N ASN A 165 5.95 11.71 -1.10
CA ASN A 165 6.22 10.43 -1.75
C ASN A 165 7.70 10.05 -1.78
N ARG A 166 8.60 11.03 -1.93
CA ARG A 166 10.05 10.79 -1.94
C ARG A 166 10.60 10.37 -0.57
N PHE A 167 9.94 10.75 0.51
CA PHE A 167 10.38 10.48 1.88
C PHE A 167 9.53 9.47 2.63
N THR A 168 8.39 9.05 2.09
CA THR A 168 7.56 7.98 2.63
C THR A 168 7.95 6.62 2.05
N LYS A 169 7.84 5.57 2.86
CA LYS A 169 7.88 4.18 2.39
C LYS A 169 6.46 3.67 2.23
N ARG A 170 6.27 2.71 1.33
CA ARG A 170 4.95 2.16 0.98
C ARG A 170 4.86 0.68 1.33
N VAL A 171 3.69 0.27 1.79
CA VAL A 171 3.27 -1.13 1.87
C VAL A 171 1.89 -1.23 1.24
N ALA A 172 1.72 -2.11 0.26
CA ALA A 172 0.43 -2.30 -0.38
C ALA A 172 -0.65 -2.61 0.66
N ARG A 173 -1.76 -1.86 0.63
CA ARG A 173 -2.86 -1.94 1.59
C ARG A 173 -3.47 -3.32 1.65
N GLN A 174 -3.61 -3.99 0.51
CA GLN A 174 -4.11 -5.36 0.39
C GLN A 174 -3.30 -6.41 1.17
N LEU A 175 -2.10 -6.08 1.64
CA LEU A 175 -1.28 -6.95 2.48
C LEU A 175 -1.44 -6.67 3.98
N VAL A 176 -2.04 -5.54 4.34
CA VAL A 176 -2.14 -5.02 5.70
C VAL A 176 -3.55 -5.25 6.22
N PHE A 177 -3.65 -5.96 7.35
CA PHE A 177 -4.90 -6.17 8.06
C PHE A 177 -5.22 -4.98 8.96
N SER A 178 -4.29 -4.65 9.85
CA SER A 178 -4.43 -3.57 10.82
C SER A 178 -3.09 -2.89 11.12
N VAL A 179 -3.17 -1.64 11.57
CA VAL A 179 -2.06 -0.86 12.10
C VAL A 179 -2.19 -0.85 13.61
N MET A 180 -1.20 -1.41 14.30
CA MET A 180 -1.03 -1.26 15.73
C MET A 180 -0.21 0.00 15.97
N ARG A 181 -0.88 1.04 16.46
CA ARG A 181 -0.29 2.34 16.75
C ARG A 181 0.57 2.27 18.01
N THR A 182 1.44 3.26 18.18
CA THR A 182 2.32 3.38 19.36
C THR A 182 1.60 3.47 20.70
N ASP A 183 0.37 3.98 20.71
CA ASP A 183 -0.48 4.14 21.90
C ASP A 183 -1.21 2.82 22.28
N GLY A 184 -1.01 1.76 21.51
CA GLY A 184 -1.69 0.47 21.69
C GLY A 184 -3.05 0.40 21.00
N THR A 185 -3.51 1.46 20.34
CA THR A 185 -4.74 1.41 19.53
C THR A 185 -4.50 0.58 18.26
N GLU A 186 -5.52 -0.18 17.88
CA GLU A 186 -5.52 -0.95 16.64
C GLU A 186 -6.51 -0.33 15.66
N GLU A 187 -6.00 0.12 14.53
CA GLU A 187 -6.79 0.65 13.42
C GLU A 187 -6.88 -0.44 12.34
N VAL A 188 -8.08 -1.01 12.15
CA VAL A 188 -8.32 -2.03 11.12
C VAL A 188 -8.47 -1.35 9.76
N ILE A 189 -7.60 -1.72 8.81
CA ILE A 189 -7.58 -1.15 7.46
C ILE A 189 -8.24 -2.08 6.43
N TYR A 190 -8.28 -3.37 6.77
CA TYR A 190 -8.89 -4.41 5.95
C TYR A 190 -10.36 -4.10 5.68
N SER A 191 -10.71 -4.12 4.40
CA SER A 191 -12.08 -4.13 3.91
C SER A 191 -12.25 -5.44 3.16
N ALA A 192 -13.28 -6.23 3.49
CA ALA A 192 -13.71 -7.32 2.63
C ALA A 192 -14.17 -6.71 1.30
N ASP A 193 -13.81 -7.32 0.18
CA ASP A 193 -14.07 -6.80 -1.15
C ASP A 193 -15.30 -7.50 -1.74
N THR A 194 -16.49 -7.10 -1.31
CA THR A 194 -17.75 -7.84 -1.56
C THR A 194 -18.17 -8.03 -3.04
N LEU A 195 -17.31 -7.68 -4.00
CA LEU A 195 -17.56 -7.72 -5.44
C LEU A 195 -16.82 -8.87 -6.16
N GLY A 196 -16.03 -9.69 -5.45
CA GLY A 196 -15.26 -10.80 -6.01
C GLY A 196 -16.08 -12.06 -6.37
N PHE A 197 -16.92 -12.00 -7.42
CA PHE A 197 -17.35 -13.24 -8.08
C PHE A 197 -16.20 -13.74 -8.97
N LEU A 198 -15.68 -14.95 -8.70
CA LEU A 198 -14.79 -15.63 -9.64
C LEU A 198 -15.56 -16.00 -10.91
N MET A 199 -14.88 -16.05 -12.07
CA MET A 199 -15.49 -16.45 -13.35
C MET A 199 -16.07 -17.87 -13.36
N ASP A 200 -15.73 -18.69 -12.36
CA ASP A 200 -16.25 -20.06 -12.18
C ASP A 200 -17.52 -20.13 -11.31
N GLY A 201 -18.03 -18.98 -10.85
CA GLY A 201 -19.23 -18.91 -10.01
C GLY A 201 -19.01 -19.36 -8.57
N THR A 202 -17.78 -19.67 -8.17
CA THR A 202 -17.44 -19.90 -6.77
C THR A 202 -17.12 -18.56 -6.10
N THR A 203 -17.81 -18.26 -5.01
CA THR A 203 -17.43 -17.14 -4.14
C THR A 203 -16.10 -17.49 -3.48
N GLU A 204 -15.05 -16.69 -3.69
CA GLU A 204 -13.95 -16.70 -2.73
C GLU A 204 -14.57 -16.49 -1.35
N VAL A 205 -14.27 -17.37 -0.40
CA VAL A 205 -14.76 -17.20 0.97
C VAL A 205 -14.06 -15.96 1.51
N GLU A 206 -14.71 -14.82 1.36
CA GLU A 206 -14.23 -13.56 1.89
C GLU A 206 -14.53 -13.48 3.37
N TYR A 207 -13.47 -13.54 4.15
CA TYR A 207 -13.57 -13.45 5.59
C TYR A 207 -13.97 -12.02 5.98
N GLY A 208 -15.04 -11.90 6.78
CA GLY A 208 -15.33 -10.65 7.48
C GLY A 208 -14.19 -10.27 8.43
N VAL A 209 -14.19 -9.04 8.97
CA VAL A 209 -13.10 -8.56 9.86
C VAL A 209 -12.83 -9.50 11.04
N ALA A 210 -13.88 -10.05 11.66
CA ALA A 210 -13.74 -10.97 12.80
C ALA A 210 -13.15 -12.33 12.37
N GLU A 211 -13.61 -12.89 11.27
CA GLU A 211 -13.12 -14.14 10.70
C GLU A 211 -11.67 -14.00 10.22
N MET A 212 -11.33 -12.85 9.63
CA MET A 212 -9.98 -12.56 9.19
C MET A 212 -9.00 -12.45 10.37
N ARG A 213 -9.44 -11.95 11.54
CA ARG A 213 -8.62 -12.02 12.78
C ARG A 213 -8.34 -13.46 13.18
N LEU A 214 -9.35 -14.34 13.13
CA LEU A 214 -9.21 -15.77 13.43
C LEU A 214 -8.25 -16.43 12.42
N TYR A 215 -8.41 -16.15 11.13
CA TYR A 215 -7.52 -16.62 10.07
C TYR A 215 -6.07 -16.18 10.29
N ILE A 216 -5.83 -14.90 10.58
CA ILE A 216 -4.50 -14.34 10.88
C ILE A 216 -3.89 -15.01 12.12
N LYS A 217 -4.70 -15.24 13.17
CA LYS A 217 -4.26 -15.98 14.37
C LYS A 217 -3.86 -17.41 14.01
N GLY A 218 -4.68 -18.10 13.21
CA GLY A 218 -4.36 -19.42 12.66
C GLY A 218 -3.04 -19.42 11.92
N ARG A 219 -2.81 -18.43 11.04
CA ARG A 219 -1.53 -18.25 10.33
C ARG A 219 -0.36 -18.06 11.28
N GLN A 220 -0.52 -17.29 12.36
CA GLN A 220 0.54 -17.08 13.36
C GLN A 220 0.90 -18.37 14.08
N ASP A 221 -0.09 -19.15 14.50
CA ASP A 221 0.14 -20.41 15.21
C ASP A 221 0.65 -21.52 14.28
N GLY A 222 0.20 -21.54 13.02
CA GLY A 222 0.72 -22.44 11.98
C GLY A 222 2.20 -22.19 11.66
N ARG A 223 2.74 -20.98 11.90
CA ARG A 223 4.19 -20.71 11.78
C ARG A 223 5.02 -21.37 12.88
N LYS A 224 4.40 -21.65 14.03
CA LYS A 224 5.01 -22.36 15.17
C LYS A 224 4.95 -23.89 14.99
N HIS A 225 4.48 -24.37 13.83
CA HIS A 225 4.48 -25.79 13.51
C HIS A 225 5.92 -26.35 13.49
N SER A 226 6.03 -27.65 13.80
CA SER A 226 7.31 -28.33 13.97
C SER A 226 8.16 -28.31 12.70
N PHE A 227 9.48 -28.30 12.87
CA PHE A 227 10.48 -28.43 11.81
C PHE A 227 10.97 -29.87 11.61
N HIS A 228 10.31 -30.86 12.20
CA HIS A 228 10.72 -32.26 12.10
C HIS A 228 10.86 -32.75 10.64
N ASP A 229 10.07 -32.19 9.73
CA ASP A 229 10.12 -32.54 8.30
C ASP A 229 11.46 -32.16 7.63
N VAL A 230 12.32 -31.34 8.25
CA VAL A 230 13.71 -31.11 7.80
C VAL A 230 14.48 -32.42 7.79
N TYR A 231 14.32 -33.28 8.80
CA TYR A 231 15.05 -34.56 8.87
C TYR A 231 14.58 -35.55 7.81
N ILE A 232 13.27 -35.59 7.57
CA ILE A 232 12.68 -36.40 6.49
C ILE A 232 13.21 -35.91 5.15
N GLY A 233 13.18 -34.59 4.92
CA GLY A 233 13.78 -33.98 3.74
C GLY A 233 15.25 -34.34 3.57
N ALA A 234 16.06 -34.23 4.63
CA ALA A 234 17.47 -34.58 4.60
C ALA A 234 17.71 -36.05 4.25
N ALA A 235 16.92 -36.97 4.82
CA ALA A 235 16.99 -38.39 4.47
C ALA A 235 16.63 -38.63 3.00
N THR A 236 15.55 -38.01 2.50
CA THR A 236 15.16 -38.10 1.08
C THR A 236 16.22 -37.52 0.14
N GLY A 237 16.78 -36.36 0.49
CA GLY A 237 17.84 -35.71 -0.27
C GLY A 237 19.10 -36.57 -0.33
N LEU A 238 19.51 -37.14 0.79
CA LEU A 238 20.65 -38.06 0.87
C LEU A 238 20.41 -39.30 0.02
N ALA A 239 19.24 -39.94 0.15
CA ALA A 239 18.87 -41.08 -0.68
C ALA A 239 18.92 -40.72 -2.18
N SER A 240 18.48 -39.51 -2.54
CA SER A 240 18.56 -39.04 -3.92
C SER A 240 20.00 -38.84 -4.41
N GLY A 241 20.88 -38.33 -3.55
CA GLY A 241 22.31 -38.21 -3.85
C GLY A 241 22.99 -39.58 -4.03
N LEU A 242 22.52 -40.61 -3.34
CA LEU A 242 22.97 -41.99 -3.55
C LEU A 242 22.40 -42.58 -4.85
N ILE A 243 21.15 -42.32 -5.21
CA ILE A 243 20.61 -42.75 -6.51
C ILE A 243 21.45 -42.17 -7.65
N PHE A 244 21.86 -40.90 -7.54
CA PHE A 244 22.79 -40.27 -8.48
C PHE A 244 24.10 -41.08 -8.67
N THR A 245 24.67 -41.65 -7.60
CA THR A 245 25.86 -42.51 -7.78
C THR A 245 25.61 -43.77 -8.58
N TYR A 246 24.43 -44.36 -8.43
CA TYR A 246 24.10 -45.62 -9.10
C TYR A 246 23.73 -45.40 -10.56
N THR A 247 23.09 -44.28 -10.89
CA THR A 247 22.66 -43.97 -12.26
C THR A 247 23.66 -43.12 -13.03
N LEU A 248 24.62 -42.46 -12.35
CA LEU A 248 25.54 -41.46 -12.89
C LEU A 248 24.87 -40.27 -13.61
N ASP A 249 23.54 -40.13 -13.47
CA ASP A 249 22.77 -39.11 -14.15
C ASP A 249 22.12 -38.17 -13.12
N MET A 250 22.63 -36.95 -13.05
CA MET A 250 22.18 -35.89 -12.14
C MET A 250 20.73 -35.48 -12.41
N PHE A 251 20.21 -35.80 -13.59
CA PHE A 251 18.83 -35.50 -13.99
C PHE A 251 17.78 -36.15 -13.07
N TYR A 252 18.06 -37.32 -12.49
CA TYR A 252 17.09 -38.04 -11.65
C TYR A 252 17.11 -37.59 -10.18
N ALA A 253 18.17 -36.89 -9.73
CA ALA A 253 18.33 -36.49 -8.33
C ALA A 253 17.23 -35.55 -7.79
N PRO A 254 16.58 -34.69 -8.60
CA PRO A 254 15.45 -33.89 -8.10
C PRO A 254 14.12 -34.65 -7.99
N ILE A 255 13.99 -35.84 -8.61
CA ILE A 255 12.70 -36.54 -8.72
C ILE A 255 12.18 -37.01 -7.36
N PRO A 256 12.95 -37.71 -6.50
CA PRO A 256 12.42 -38.16 -5.22
C PRO A 256 11.95 -37.00 -4.32
N PRO A 257 12.73 -35.90 -4.13
CA PRO A 257 12.24 -34.72 -3.42
C PRO A 257 10.96 -34.12 -4.03
N ALA A 258 10.86 -34.06 -5.36
CA ALA A 258 9.69 -33.51 -6.04
C ALA A 258 8.42 -34.33 -5.77
N ILE A 259 8.50 -35.67 -5.84
CA ILE A 259 7.38 -36.57 -5.53
C ILE A 259 6.96 -36.39 -4.07
N CYS A 260 7.91 -36.35 -3.13
CA CYS A 260 7.60 -36.15 -1.72
C CYS A 260 6.93 -34.80 -1.46
N ILE A 261 7.37 -33.71 -2.10
CA ILE A 261 6.74 -32.39 -1.99
C ILE A 261 5.31 -32.45 -2.54
N ALA A 262 5.07 -33.11 -3.67
CA ALA A 262 3.73 -33.26 -4.25
C ALA A 262 2.79 -34.01 -3.30
N VAL A 263 3.25 -35.10 -2.67
CA VAL A 263 2.47 -35.84 -1.67
C VAL A 263 2.19 -34.97 -0.44
N ILE A 264 3.20 -34.29 0.11
CA ILE A 264 3.03 -33.36 1.25
C ILE A 264 2.05 -32.23 0.89
N ALA A 265 2.07 -31.75 -0.34
CA ALA A 265 1.16 -30.73 -0.83
C ALA A 265 -0.27 -31.28 -1.05
N GLY A 266 -0.45 -32.57 -1.32
CA GLY A 266 -1.77 -33.19 -1.46
C GLY A 266 -2.44 -33.54 -0.13
N LEU A 267 -1.67 -33.80 0.92
CA LEU A 267 -2.21 -34.17 2.23
C LEU A 267 -2.74 -32.93 2.97
N ASN A 268 -4.04 -32.88 3.25
CA ASN A 268 -4.67 -31.80 4.05
C ASN A 268 -4.76 -32.11 5.55
N ASN A 269 -4.17 -33.22 6.01
CA ASN A 269 -4.23 -33.66 7.41
C ASN A 269 -3.21 -32.91 8.29
N PHE A 270 -3.47 -31.63 8.58
CA PHE A 270 -2.66 -30.84 9.51
C PHE A 270 -3.38 -30.70 10.85
N LYS A 271 -2.88 -31.41 11.87
CA LYS A 271 -3.36 -31.26 13.24
C LYS A 271 -2.60 -30.12 13.95
N PRO A 272 -3.29 -29.24 14.67
CA PRO A 272 -2.64 -28.23 15.50
C PRO A 272 -1.69 -28.85 16.52
N ASN A 273 -0.58 -28.17 16.79
CA ASN A 273 0.39 -28.63 17.77
C ASN A 273 -0.28 -28.67 19.17
N PRO A 274 -0.26 -29.82 19.88
CA PRO A 274 -0.91 -29.94 21.19
C PRO A 274 -0.33 -29.01 22.25
N LYS A 275 0.86 -28.45 22.03
CA LYS A 275 1.48 -27.43 22.90
C LYS A 275 0.82 -26.05 22.79
N LEU A 276 -0.03 -25.83 21.79
CA LEU A 276 -0.79 -24.59 21.68
C LEU A 276 -2.03 -24.72 22.57
N GLU A 277 -2.14 -23.82 23.56
CA GLU A 277 -3.34 -23.70 24.42
C GLU A 277 -4.49 -23.12 23.59
N LEU A 278 -5.13 -23.97 22.79
CA LEU A 278 -6.24 -23.61 21.91
C LEU A 278 -7.57 -23.97 22.58
N THR A 279 -8.49 -23.01 22.63
CA THR A 279 -9.86 -23.27 23.04
C THR A 279 -10.55 -24.14 21.99
N LYS A 280 -11.48 -25.01 22.43
CA LYS A 280 -12.22 -25.92 21.53
C LYS A 280 -12.93 -25.14 20.40
N ASN A 281 -13.54 -24.00 20.74
CA ASN A 281 -14.22 -23.11 19.79
C ASN A 281 -13.29 -22.59 18.68
N LEU A 282 -11.99 -22.41 18.96
CA LEU A 282 -11.04 -21.92 17.97
C LEU A 282 -10.68 -23.02 16.96
N LEU A 283 -10.57 -24.26 17.43
CA LEU A 283 -10.34 -25.44 16.58
C LEU A 283 -11.54 -25.77 15.70
N GLU A 284 -12.75 -25.46 16.15
CA GLU A 284 -14.00 -25.63 15.39
C GLU A 284 -14.24 -24.49 14.39
N SER A 285 -13.49 -23.38 14.47
CA SER A 285 -13.67 -22.26 13.55
C SER A 285 -12.93 -22.47 12.23
N ASP A 286 -13.70 -22.53 11.12
CA ASP A 286 -13.17 -22.71 9.77
C ASP A 286 -12.11 -21.67 9.37
N PRO A 287 -12.29 -20.35 9.64
CA PRO A 287 -11.29 -19.35 9.25
C PRO A 287 -9.94 -19.57 9.95
N TYR A 288 -9.96 -19.92 11.23
CA TYR A 288 -8.74 -20.22 11.98
C TYR A 288 -8.02 -21.43 11.40
N MET A 289 -8.76 -22.53 11.16
CA MET A 289 -8.18 -23.76 10.65
C MET A 289 -7.62 -23.59 9.24
N ASP A 290 -8.30 -22.87 8.34
CA ASP A 290 -7.77 -22.52 7.03
C ASP A 290 -6.44 -21.75 7.14
N GLY A 291 -6.40 -20.72 7.99
CA GLY A 291 -5.18 -19.97 8.28
C GLY A 291 -4.05 -20.85 8.81
N TYR A 292 -4.36 -21.70 9.78
CA TYR A 292 -3.41 -22.64 10.38
C TYR A 292 -2.83 -23.59 9.34
N ILE A 293 -3.71 -24.30 8.62
CA ILE A 293 -3.36 -25.31 7.61
C ILE A 293 -2.47 -24.67 6.53
N ARG A 294 -2.87 -23.53 5.96
CA ARG A 294 -2.07 -22.86 4.91
C ARG A 294 -0.67 -22.50 5.39
N SER A 295 -0.51 -22.08 6.65
CA SER A 295 0.81 -21.70 7.16
C SER A 295 1.65 -22.91 7.57
N ALA A 296 1.04 -23.90 8.21
CA ALA A 296 1.71 -25.15 8.61
C ALA A 296 2.19 -25.92 7.38
N LYS A 297 1.35 -26.03 6.34
CA LYS A 297 1.71 -26.64 5.05
C LYS A 297 2.90 -25.96 4.40
N GLY A 298 2.87 -24.62 4.29
CA GLY A 298 4.00 -23.87 3.73
C GLY A 298 5.29 -24.03 4.54
N ARG A 299 5.19 -24.09 5.87
CA ARG A 299 6.32 -24.34 6.77
C ARG A 299 6.92 -25.73 6.59
N LYS A 300 6.06 -26.76 6.49
CA LYS A 300 6.44 -28.16 6.26
C LYS A 300 7.13 -28.35 4.91
N ILE A 301 6.57 -27.79 3.84
CA ILE A 301 7.19 -27.81 2.50
C ILE A 301 8.56 -27.13 2.55
N PHE A 302 8.66 -25.93 3.14
CA PHE A 302 9.93 -25.23 3.27
C PHE A 302 10.97 -26.02 4.08
N ALA A 303 10.57 -26.56 5.23
CA ALA A 303 11.41 -27.39 6.08
C ALA A 303 11.94 -28.62 5.31
N PHE A 304 11.05 -29.35 4.65
CA PHE A 304 11.39 -30.49 3.82
C PHE A 304 12.37 -30.11 2.69
N THR A 305 12.08 -29.03 1.94
CA THR A 305 12.95 -28.57 0.85
C THR A 305 14.35 -28.21 1.35
N MET A 306 14.46 -27.47 2.47
CA MET A 306 15.76 -27.14 3.07
C MET A 306 16.51 -28.39 3.52
N GLY A 307 15.80 -29.35 4.11
CA GLY A 307 16.35 -30.66 4.45
C GLY A 307 16.87 -31.39 3.21
N ALA A 308 16.05 -31.52 2.16
CA ALA A 308 16.39 -32.22 0.93
C ALA A 308 17.59 -31.62 0.21
N ILE A 309 17.70 -30.29 0.15
CA ILE A 309 18.88 -29.61 -0.42
C ILE A 309 20.13 -29.96 0.39
N GLY A 310 20.06 -29.87 1.73
CA GLY A 310 21.18 -30.23 2.60
C GLY A 310 21.59 -31.70 2.48
N GLY A 311 20.61 -32.60 2.49
CA GLY A 311 20.83 -34.05 2.35
C GLY A 311 21.42 -34.43 1.00
N LEU A 312 20.93 -33.83 -0.10
CA LEU A 312 21.45 -34.06 -1.44
C LEU A 312 22.92 -33.63 -1.55
N GLY A 313 23.27 -32.46 -0.99
CA GLY A 313 24.66 -31.99 -0.94
C GLY A 313 25.58 -32.96 -0.21
N VAL A 314 25.14 -33.49 0.94
CA VAL A 314 25.88 -34.53 1.69
C VAL A 314 25.99 -35.82 0.87
N GLY A 315 24.91 -36.26 0.23
CA GLY A 315 24.88 -37.46 -0.60
C GLY A 315 25.86 -37.39 -1.76
N ILE A 316 25.85 -36.27 -2.52
CA ILE A 316 26.81 -36.03 -3.62
C ILE A 316 28.24 -35.93 -3.10
N GLY A 317 28.47 -35.28 -1.96
CA GLY A 317 29.81 -35.20 -1.36
C GLY A 317 30.36 -36.57 -0.98
N ALA A 318 29.54 -37.40 -0.30
CA ALA A 318 29.90 -38.76 0.06
C ALA A 318 30.17 -39.62 -1.18
N ALA A 319 29.26 -39.55 -2.15
CA ALA A 319 29.35 -40.18 -3.46
C ALA A 319 30.68 -39.92 -4.18
N VAL A 320 31.05 -38.65 -4.35
CA VAL A 320 32.29 -38.24 -5.00
C VAL A 320 33.50 -38.72 -4.19
N ALA A 321 33.44 -38.62 -2.85
CA ALA A 321 34.52 -39.08 -1.99
C ALA A 321 34.73 -40.60 -2.07
N THR A 322 33.67 -41.40 -2.23
CA THR A 322 33.76 -42.88 -2.21
C THR A 322 33.86 -43.52 -3.58
N SER A 323 33.50 -42.83 -4.67
CA SER A 323 33.47 -43.41 -6.02
C SER A 323 34.89 -43.64 -6.56
N PRO A 324 35.30 -44.90 -6.86
CA PRO A 324 36.60 -45.20 -7.46
C PRO A 324 36.74 -44.66 -8.89
N LEU A 325 35.63 -44.40 -9.57
CA LEU A 325 35.61 -43.94 -10.97
C LEU A 325 35.81 -42.42 -11.11
N LEU A 326 35.73 -41.67 -10.01
CA LEU A 326 35.89 -40.21 -9.97
C LEU A 326 37.18 -39.75 -9.26
N ARG A 327 37.99 -40.70 -8.79
CA ARG A 327 39.36 -40.46 -8.27
C ARG A 327 40.38 -40.82 -9.33
#